data_AF-A0A535TTW6-F1
#
_entry.id   AF-A0A535TTW6-F1
#
_cell.length_a   1.000
_cell.length_b   1.000
_cell.length_c   1.000
_cell.angle_alpha   90.00
_cell.angle_beta   90.00
_cell.angle_gamma   90.00
#
_symmetry.space_group_name_H-M   'P 1'
#
loop_
_entity.id
_entity.type
_entity.pdbx_description
1 polymer ?
#
loop_
_entity_poly.entity_id
_entity_poly.type
_entity_poly.pdbx_seq_one_letter_code
_entity_poly.pdbx_strand_id
1 'polypeptide(L)'
;MAVAGHPAQRHRLSAGLRNRDRRLHPAASVIQVRLAAPRPAARVTVLVLGAAVLRALLLPAGDVLSSAAFGAGLLAIIWIERAPSSSELRWGRGRALAAGLATGAVLLVPVVATPLSGRPLAAFWEWAAIAAVIATLEESAIRGALYRRWSEEAGPVIATVAGAVVFALIHLPRYGLGAMPLDAAVGLALGGLRALTGRVLPCAVAHTVADWGAWFWA
;
A
#
# COMPACT_ATOMS: atom_id res chain seq x y z
N MET A 1 -34.05 55.51 -43.74
CA MET A 1 -33.86 56.70 -42.88
C MET A 1 -34.66 56.51 -41.60
N ALA A 2 -34.00 56.55 -40.44
CA ALA A 2 -34.47 57.16 -39.17
C ALA A 2 -33.65 56.59 -38.00
N VAL A 3 -32.98 57.51 -37.30
CA VAL A 3 -32.14 57.34 -36.11
C VAL A 3 -33.00 57.48 -34.86
N ALA A 4 -32.76 56.69 -33.82
CA ALA A 4 -33.05 56.98 -32.41
C ALA A 4 -32.24 55.95 -31.58
N GLY A 5 -31.44 56.25 -30.55
CA GLY A 5 -31.52 57.31 -29.55
C GLY A 5 -31.42 56.62 -28.17
N HIS A 6 -30.23 56.57 -27.58
CA HIS A 6 -30.00 56.27 -26.15
C HIS A 6 -30.05 57.57 -25.33
N PRO A 7 -30.05 57.58 -23.97
CA PRO A 7 -30.46 56.57 -22.97
C PRO A 7 -31.43 57.17 -21.90
N ALA A 8 -31.90 56.36 -20.94
CA ALA A 8 -32.48 56.88 -19.69
C ALA A 8 -31.82 56.20 -18.47
N GLN A 9 -31.02 56.98 -17.75
CA GLN A 9 -30.48 56.68 -16.43
C GLN A 9 -31.63 56.45 -15.43
N ARG A 10 -31.55 55.39 -14.63
CA ARG A 10 -32.21 55.32 -13.33
C ARG A 10 -31.20 55.00 -12.25
N HIS A 11 -30.84 56.05 -11.52
CA HIS A 11 -30.37 55.98 -10.14
C HIS A 11 -31.49 55.41 -9.26
N ARG A 12 -31.15 54.43 -8.42
CA ARG A 12 -31.48 54.30 -6.99
C ARG A 12 -31.24 52.86 -6.56
N LEU A 13 -30.05 52.59 -6.02
CA LEU A 13 -29.85 51.44 -5.12
C LEU A 13 -29.56 51.97 -3.72
N SER A 14 -30.18 51.27 -2.79
CA SER A 14 -30.55 51.68 -1.45
C SER A 14 -29.36 51.70 -0.49
N ALA A 15 -29.44 52.63 0.46
CA ALA A 15 -28.61 52.68 1.65
C ALA A 15 -28.72 51.38 2.48
N GLY A 16 -27.59 50.94 3.05
CA GLY A 16 -27.60 50.11 4.25
C GLY A 16 -27.22 48.65 4.10
N LEU A 17 -25.99 48.35 3.66
CA LEU A 17 -25.32 47.13 4.11
C LEU A 17 -24.35 47.48 5.23
N ARG A 18 -24.88 47.24 6.44
CA ARG A 18 -24.24 47.45 7.74
C ARG A 18 -23.05 46.50 7.86
N ASN A 19 -21.86 47.07 7.91
CA ASN A 19 -20.68 46.38 8.40
C ASN A 19 -20.91 45.99 9.87
N ARG A 20 -20.92 44.68 10.16
CA ARG A 20 -20.96 44.16 11.54
C ARG A 20 -19.88 43.10 11.67
N ASP A 21 -18.67 43.58 11.90
CA ASP A 21 -17.64 42.81 12.59
C ASP A 21 -18.18 42.31 13.92
N ARG A 22 -18.11 40.99 14.14
CA ARG A 22 -17.95 40.41 15.46
C ARG A 22 -17.40 38.98 15.37
N ARG A 23 -16.12 38.89 15.76
CA ARG A 23 -15.46 37.78 16.47
C ARG A 23 -14.83 36.67 15.61
N LEU A 24 -13.54 36.86 15.32
CA LEU A 24 -12.43 36.07 15.91
C LEU A 24 -12.96 34.82 16.65
N HIS A 25 -12.83 33.57 16.19
CA HIS A 25 -11.59 32.85 15.87
C HIS A 25 -11.87 31.63 14.95
N PRO A 26 -11.41 31.61 13.69
CA PRO A 26 -11.34 30.38 12.90
C PRO A 26 -10.11 29.53 13.26
N ALA A 27 -9.10 30.13 13.91
CA ALA A 27 -7.83 29.45 14.17
C ALA A 27 -7.96 28.33 15.23
N ALA A 28 -8.83 28.47 16.22
CA ALA A 28 -9.00 27.47 17.27
C ALA A 28 -9.72 26.20 16.77
N SER A 29 -10.71 26.35 15.87
CA SER A 29 -11.42 25.20 15.28
C SER A 29 -10.57 24.44 14.24
N VAL A 30 -9.62 25.11 13.57
CA VAL A 30 -8.68 24.46 12.64
C VAL A 30 -7.55 23.72 13.38
N ILE A 31 -7.19 24.15 14.60
CA ILE A 31 -6.14 23.50 15.41
C ILE A 31 -6.68 22.32 16.22
N GLN A 32 -7.94 22.33 16.66
CA GLN A 32 -8.52 21.22 17.44
C GLN A 32 -8.84 19.95 16.65
N VAL A 33 -8.85 19.98 15.31
CA VAL A 33 -9.05 18.76 14.49
C VAL A 33 -7.82 17.84 14.50
N ARG A 34 -6.64 18.31 14.95
CA ARG A 34 -5.39 17.52 14.92
C ARG A 34 -5.16 16.58 16.11
N LEU A 35 -6.09 16.51 17.07
CA LEU A 35 -6.02 15.61 18.23
C LEU A 35 -7.05 14.45 18.17
N ALA A 36 -7.81 14.32 17.09
CA ALA A 36 -8.93 13.40 17.01
C ALA A 36 -8.59 12.05 16.36
N ALA A 37 -8.61 10.99 17.17
CA ALA A 37 -8.96 9.62 16.79
C ALA A 37 -8.05 8.91 15.74
N PRO A 38 -8.16 7.58 15.56
CA PRO A 38 -7.16 6.82 14.82
C PRO A 38 -7.14 7.24 13.36
N ARG A 39 -5.99 7.78 12.93
CA ARG A 39 -5.65 8.04 11.54
C ARG A 39 -5.89 6.75 10.72
N PRO A 40 -6.74 6.74 9.68
CA PRO A 40 -7.06 5.56 8.88
C PRO A 40 -5.83 4.72 8.49
N ALA A 41 -4.70 5.35 8.18
CA ALA A 41 -3.45 4.67 7.88
C ALA A 41 -2.93 3.83 9.06
N ALA A 42 -2.95 4.39 10.28
CA ALA A 42 -2.54 3.67 11.50
C ALA A 42 -3.45 2.47 11.78
N ARG A 43 -4.76 2.59 11.53
CA ARG A 43 -5.70 1.46 11.66
C ARG A 43 -5.31 0.30 10.74
N VAL A 44 -5.06 0.59 9.46
CA VAL A 44 -4.67 -0.46 8.50
C VAL A 44 -3.31 -1.05 8.88
N THR A 45 -2.34 -0.25 9.31
CA THR A 45 -1.05 -0.74 9.84
C THR A 45 -1.27 -1.73 10.98
N VAL A 46 -2.06 -1.38 11.99
CA VAL A 46 -2.34 -2.24 13.14
C VAL A 46 -3.04 -3.52 12.73
N LEU A 47 -3.99 -3.47 11.78
CA LEU A 47 -4.68 -4.67 11.29
C LEU A 47 -3.73 -5.62 10.55
N VAL A 48 -2.85 -5.10 9.68
CA VAL A 48 -1.87 -5.93 8.96
C VAL A 48 -0.87 -6.56 9.92
N LEU A 49 -0.32 -5.78 10.84
CA LEU A 49 0.61 -6.29 11.86
C LEU A 49 -0.09 -7.28 12.81
N GLY A 50 -1.34 -7.01 13.18
CA GLY A 50 -2.16 -7.90 14.00
C GLY A 50 -2.41 -9.25 13.31
N ALA A 51 -2.65 -9.26 11.99
CA ALA A 51 -2.76 -10.50 11.22
C ALA A 51 -1.44 -11.29 11.23
N ALA A 52 -0.29 -10.62 11.13
CA ALA A 52 1.02 -11.27 11.20
C ALA A 52 1.34 -11.81 12.61
N VAL A 53 0.97 -11.09 13.67
CA VAL A 53 1.07 -11.59 15.05
C VAL A 53 0.17 -12.81 15.24
N LEU A 54 -1.07 -12.76 14.76
CA LEU A 54 -1.97 -13.92 14.80
C LEU A 54 -1.38 -15.13 14.07
N ARG A 55 -0.78 -14.92 12.88
CA ARG A 55 -0.05 -15.97 12.15
C ARG A 55 1.04 -16.59 13.03
N ALA A 56 1.87 -15.77 13.66
CA ALA A 56 2.96 -16.24 14.51
C ALA A 56 2.44 -17.05 15.72
N LEU A 57 1.35 -16.60 16.34
CA LEU A 57 0.71 -17.30 17.47
C LEU A 57 0.06 -18.63 17.06
N LEU A 58 -0.43 -18.74 15.82
CA LEU A 58 -1.04 -19.96 15.29
C LEU A 58 -0.02 -20.95 14.71
N LEU A 59 1.26 -20.57 14.59
CA LEU A 59 2.28 -21.44 14.02
C LEU A 59 2.41 -22.81 14.74
N PRO A 60 2.34 -22.90 16.09
CA PRO A 60 2.36 -24.19 16.79
C PRO A 60 1.18 -25.11 16.46
N ALA A 61 0.08 -24.57 15.95
CA ALA A 61 -1.10 -25.33 15.50
C ALA A 61 -1.00 -25.79 14.03
N GLY A 62 0.05 -25.38 13.30
CA GLY A 62 0.36 -25.83 11.95
C GLY A 62 0.51 -24.71 10.92
N ASP A 63 1.44 -24.88 9.97
CA ASP A 63 1.76 -23.89 8.93
C ASP A 63 0.55 -23.58 8.03
N VAL A 64 -0.25 -24.60 7.70
CA VAL A 64 -1.48 -24.45 6.91
C VAL A 64 -2.51 -23.56 7.61
N LEU A 65 -2.82 -23.84 8.88
CA LEU A 65 -3.78 -23.04 9.64
C LEU A 65 -3.30 -21.61 9.82
N SER A 66 -2.02 -21.43 10.18
CA SER A 66 -1.43 -20.11 10.38
C SER A 66 -1.46 -19.27 9.09
N SER A 67 -1.13 -19.88 7.95
CA SER A 67 -1.12 -19.22 6.64
C SER A 67 -2.53 -18.91 6.15
N ALA A 68 -3.49 -19.80 6.38
CA ALA A 68 -4.89 -19.57 6.06
C ALA A 68 -5.48 -18.41 6.88
N ALA A 69 -5.22 -18.36 8.19
CA ALA A 69 -5.66 -17.26 9.05
C ALA A 69 -5.05 -15.92 8.62
N PHE A 70 -3.77 -15.91 8.28
CA PHE A 70 -3.09 -14.73 7.77
C PHE A 70 -3.70 -14.24 6.44
N GLY A 71 -3.83 -15.14 5.46
CA GLY A 71 -4.42 -14.83 4.16
C GLY A 71 -5.87 -14.34 4.28
N ALA A 72 -6.68 -14.95 5.14
CA ALA A 72 -8.05 -14.51 5.41
C ALA A 72 -8.09 -13.11 6.05
N GLY A 73 -7.19 -12.82 6.98
CA GLY A 73 -7.06 -11.50 7.59
C GLY A 73 -6.70 -10.43 6.57
N LEU A 74 -5.71 -10.68 5.70
CA LEU A 74 -5.34 -9.77 4.62
C LEU A 74 -6.50 -9.56 3.64
N LEU A 75 -7.20 -10.62 3.26
CA LEU A 75 -8.35 -10.55 2.37
C LEU A 75 -9.48 -9.68 2.97
N ALA A 76 -9.76 -9.84 4.26
CA ALA A 76 -10.73 -9.02 4.98
C ALA A 76 -10.33 -7.55 5.00
N ILE A 77 -9.04 -7.23 5.23
CA ILE A 77 -8.51 -5.86 5.17
C ILE A 77 -8.70 -5.28 3.76
N ILE A 78 -8.34 -6.02 2.72
CA ILE A 78 -8.49 -5.60 1.32
C ILE A 78 -9.96 -5.32 0.99
N TRP A 79 -10.87 -6.17 1.47
CA TRP A 79 -12.30 -6.02 1.26
C TRP A 79 -12.86 -4.77 1.94
N ILE A 80 -12.50 -4.53 3.21
CA ILE A 80 -12.95 -3.37 3.99
C ILE A 80 -12.37 -2.07 3.41
N GLU A 81 -11.11 -2.10 2.97
CA GLU A 81 -10.41 -0.95 2.41
C GLU A 81 -10.62 -0.80 0.90
N ARG A 82 -11.63 -1.47 0.32
CA ARG A 82 -11.89 -1.38 -1.11
C ARG A 82 -12.34 0.03 -1.47
N ALA A 83 -11.50 0.78 -2.18
CA ALA A 83 -11.85 2.06 -2.77
C ALA A 83 -12.21 1.89 -4.26
N PRO A 84 -13.12 2.73 -4.80
CA PRO A 84 -13.28 2.84 -6.24
C PRO A 84 -11.92 3.12 -6.89
N SER A 85 -11.60 2.43 -7.99
CA SER A 85 -10.32 2.64 -8.67
C SER A 85 -10.29 4.06 -9.24
N SER A 86 -9.55 4.97 -8.61
CA SER A 86 -9.17 6.21 -9.26
C SER A 86 -8.19 5.85 -10.37
N SER A 87 -8.64 6.06 -11.61
CA SER A 87 -7.95 5.67 -12.82
C SER A 87 -6.77 6.61 -13.11
N GLU A 88 -5.66 6.45 -12.40
CA GLU A 88 -4.38 6.95 -12.90
C GLU A 88 -3.55 5.78 -13.42
N LEU A 89 -3.99 5.25 -14.57
CA LEU A 89 -3.30 4.23 -15.33
C LEU A 89 -2.03 4.81 -15.96
N ARG A 90 -0.96 4.98 -15.16
CA ARG A 90 0.33 5.49 -15.68
C ARG A 90 0.97 4.51 -16.68
N TRP A 91 0.83 3.21 -16.44
CA TRP A 91 1.47 2.15 -17.24
C TRP A 91 0.43 1.15 -17.76
N GLY A 92 0.61 0.64 -18.99
CA GLY A 92 -0.17 -0.48 -19.54
C GLY A 92 0.15 -1.82 -18.86
N ARG A 93 -0.74 -2.82 -18.98
CA ARG A 93 -0.58 -4.15 -18.34
C ARG A 93 0.75 -4.82 -18.68
N GLY A 94 1.15 -4.85 -19.96
CA GLY A 94 2.39 -5.48 -20.39
C GLY A 94 3.65 -4.86 -19.77
N ARG A 95 3.74 -3.52 -19.76
CA ARG A 95 4.88 -2.81 -19.13
C ARG A 95 4.94 -3.04 -17.62
N ALA A 96 3.79 -3.09 -16.96
CA ALA A 96 3.72 -3.40 -15.53
C ALA A 96 4.22 -4.83 -15.25
N LEU A 97 3.79 -5.82 -16.03
CA LEU A 97 4.28 -7.19 -15.90
C LEU A 97 5.81 -7.27 -16.12
N ALA A 98 6.32 -6.62 -17.16
CA ALA A 98 7.75 -6.58 -17.44
C ALA A 98 8.55 -5.94 -16.29
N ALA A 99 8.07 -4.83 -15.73
CA ALA A 99 8.70 -4.18 -14.59
C ALA A 99 8.68 -5.07 -13.34
N GLY A 100 7.58 -5.79 -13.10
CA GLY A 100 7.49 -6.77 -12.02
C GLY A 100 8.50 -7.91 -12.17
N LEU A 101 8.56 -8.53 -13.35
CA LEU A 101 9.52 -9.59 -13.65
C LEU A 101 10.97 -9.12 -13.51
N ALA A 102 11.30 -7.95 -14.06
CA ALA A 102 12.64 -7.38 -13.97
C ALA A 102 13.03 -7.08 -12.52
N THR A 103 12.11 -6.50 -11.74
CA THR A 103 12.35 -6.24 -10.31
C THR A 103 12.54 -7.55 -9.55
N GLY A 104 11.67 -8.54 -9.78
CA GLY A 104 11.79 -9.87 -9.17
C GLY A 104 13.14 -10.52 -9.45
N ALA A 105 13.63 -10.46 -10.70
CA ALA A 105 14.96 -10.97 -11.05
C ALA A 105 16.09 -10.24 -10.30
N VAL A 106 16.00 -8.92 -10.13
CA VAL A 106 16.97 -8.15 -9.34
C VAL A 106 16.93 -8.54 -7.86
N LEU A 107 15.74 -8.81 -7.30
CA LEU A 107 15.59 -9.23 -5.91
C LEU A 107 16.21 -10.61 -5.63
N LEU A 108 16.48 -11.41 -6.65
CA LEU A 108 17.16 -12.70 -6.50
C LEU A 108 18.69 -12.58 -6.37
N VAL A 109 19.29 -11.43 -6.72
CA VAL A 109 20.75 -11.24 -6.69
C VAL A 109 21.41 -11.62 -5.36
N PRO A 110 20.85 -11.28 -4.18
CA PRO A 110 21.45 -11.67 -2.89
C PRO A 110 21.42 -13.18 -2.63
N VAL A 111 20.42 -13.91 -3.15
CA VAL A 111 20.22 -15.34 -2.87
C VAL A 111 20.88 -16.25 -3.90
N VAL A 112 21.12 -15.82 -5.14
CA VAL A 112 21.81 -16.67 -6.14
C VAL A 112 23.26 -17.00 -5.79
N ALA A 113 23.85 -16.31 -4.80
CA ALA A 113 25.17 -16.62 -4.27
C ALA A 113 25.16 -17.75 -3.23
N THR A 114 23.99 -18.23 -2.78
CA THR A 114 23.87 -19.34 -1.83
C THR A 114 23.79 -20.70 -2.56
N PRO A 115 24.04 -21.83 -1.87
CA PRO A 115 23.87 -23.15 -2.46
C PRO A 115 22.43 -23.43 -2.91
N LEU A 116 22.28 -24.40 -3.81
CA LEU A 116 20.96 -24.90 -4.18
C LEU A 116 20.35 -25.66 -3.00
N SER A 117 19.06 -25.43 -2.74
CA SER A 117 18.36 -25.92 -1.56
C SER A 117 18.16 -27.44 -1.50
N GLY A 118 18.34 -28.14 -2.63
CA GLY A 118 18.09 -29.58 -2.76
C GLY A 118 16.62 -30.00 -2.60
N ARG A 119 15.68 -29.05 -2.50
CA ARG A 119 14.25 -29.32 -2.30
C ARG A 119 13.62 -29.98 -3.54
N PRO A 120 12.71 -30.95 -3.38
CA PRO A 120 12.13 -31.68 -4.51
C PRO A 120 11.19 -30.78 -5.34
N LEU A 121 11.27 -30.91 -6.67
CA LEU A 121 10.39 -30.19 -7.60
C LEU A 121 8.90 -30.54 -7.42
N ALA A 122 8.58 -31.75 -6.97
CA ALA A 122 7.20 -32.15 -6.73
C ALA A 122 6.51 -31.30 -5.64
N ALA A 123 7.25 -30.88 -4.61
CA ALA A 123 6.74 -30.03 -3.54
C ALA A 123 6.67 -28.54 -3.93
N PHE A 124 7.33 -28.15 -5.03
CA PHE A 124 7.37 -26.76 -5.47
C PHE A 124 6.00 -26.26 -5.90
N TRP A 125 5.22 -27.03 -6.65
CA TRP A 125 4.01 -26.50 -7.31
C TRP A 125 2.90 -26.09 -6.34
N GLU A 126 2.62 -26.93 -5.34
CA GLU A 126 1.64 -26.61 -4.30
C GLU A 126 2.08 -25.39 -3.50
N TRP A 127 3.34 -25.40 -3.05
CA TRP A 127 3.92 -24.28 -2.31
C TRP A 127 3.95 -22.98 -3.13
N ALA A 128 4.33 -23.05 -4.41
CA ALA A 128 4.45 -21.91 -5.31
C ALA A 128 3.10 -21.24 -5.57
N ALA A 129 2.03 -22.03 -5.70
CA ALA A 129 0.67 -21.50 -5.83
C ALA A 129 0.23 -20.77 -4.56
N ILE A 130 0.48 -21.35 -3.38
CA ILE A 130 0.18 -20.72 -2.09
C ILE A 130 0.99 -19.44 -1.92
N ALA A 131 2.30 -19.48 -2.19
CA ALA A 131 3.19 -18.32 -2.10
C ALA A 131 2.71 -17.18 -3.02
N ALA A 132 2.34 -17.48 -4.27
CA ALA A 132 1.82 -16.47 -5.20
C ALA A 132 0.52 -15.82 -4.71
N VAL A 133 -0.38 -16.61 -4.10
CA VAL A 133 -1.62 -16.09 -3.50
C VAL A 133 -1.30 -15.19 -2.31
N ILE A 134 -0.46 -15.65 -1.38
CA ILE A 134 -0.09 -14.88 -0.18
C ILE A 134 0.65 -13.60 -0.58
N ALA A 135 1.65 -13.67 -1.46
CA ALA A 135 2.35 -12.50 -1.99
C ALA A 135 1.38 -11.49 -2.62
N THR A 136 0.39 -11.96 -3.39
CA THR A 136 -0.64 -11.09 -3.97
C THR A 136 -1.50 -10.41 -2.89
N LEU A 137 -1.88 -11.13 -1.84
CA LEU A 137 -2.65 -10.58 -0.72
C LEU A 137 -1.82 -9.59 0.08
N GLU A 138 -0.56 -9.90 0.38
CA GLU A 138 0.37 -9.01 1.07
C GLU A 138 0.56 -7.70 0.28
N GLU A 139 0.86 -7.79 -1.02
CA GLU A 139 1.03 -6.61 -1.85
C GLU A 139 -0.28 -5.81 -1.99
N SER A 140 -1.43 -6.48 -2.05
CA SER A 140 -2.73 -5.79 -2.10
C SER A 140 -3.06 -5.07 -0.80
N ALA A 141 -2.74 -5.67 0.35
CA ALA A 141 -2.92 -5.05 1.66
C ALA A 141 -1.92 -3.91 1.88
N ILE A 142 -0.64 -4.12 1.57
CA ILE A 142 0.44 -3.17 1.86
C ILE A 142 0.54 -2.10 0.77
N ARG A 143 0.72 -2.48 -0.51
CA ARG A 143 0.92 -1.54 -1.63
C ARG A 143 -0.40 -1.06 -2.24
N GLY A 144 -1.51 -1.70 -1.88
CA GLY A 144 -2.86 -1.24 -2.18
C GLY A 144 -3.47 -0.41 -1.05
N ALA A 145 -3.98 -1.09 -0.02
CA ALA A 145 -4.77 -0.44 1.04
C ALA A 145 -3.94 0.49 1.93
N LEU A 146 -2.86 -0.02 2.53
CA LEU A 146 -2.02 0.71 3.45
C LEU A 146 -1.30 1.89 2.76
N TYR A 147 -0.69 1.65 1.60
CA TYR A 147 -0.01 2.68 0.82
C TYR A 147 -0.94 3.84 0.48
N ARG A 148 -2.18 3.56 0.06
CA ARG A 148 -3.14 4.62 -0.26
C ARG A 148 -3.43 5.50 0.95
N ARG A 149 -3.71 4.91 2.12
CA ARG A 149 -3.98 5.68 3.34
C ARG A 149 -2.79 6.54 3.78
N TRP A 150 -1.59 5.97 3.82
CA TRP A 150 -0.40 6.77 4.14
C TRP A 150 -0.09 7.82 3.09
N SER A 151 -0.37 7.55 1.81
CA SER A 151 -0.17 8.52 0.74
C SER A 151 -1.15 9.69 0.83
N GLU A 152 -2.40 9.44 1.20
CA GLU A 152 -3.43 10.46 1.44
C GLU A 152 -3.09 11.32 2.66
N GLU A 153 -2.54 10.73 3.72
CA GLU A 153 -2.30 11.42 4.99
C GLU A 153 -0.91 12.09 5.09
N ALA A 154 0.13 11.49 4.49
CA ALA A 154 1.53 11.87 4.70
C ALA A 154 2.37 11.85 3.41
N GLY A 155 1.77 11.54 2.26
CA GLY A 155 2.43 11.53 0.96
C GLY A 155 3.13 10.22 0.59
N PRO A 156 3.52 10.08 -0.69
CA PRO A 156 3.97 8.81 -1.27
C PRO A 156 5.30 8.31 -0.70
N VAL A 157 6.20 9.21 -0.29
CA VAL A 157 7.49 8.83 0.32
C VAL A 157 7.26 8.13 1.66
N ILE A 158 6.42 8.71 2.52
CA ILE A 158 6.07 8.11 3.82
C ILE A 158 5.32 6.79 3.61
N ALA A 159 4.42 6.72 2.63
CA ALA A 159 3.73 5.48 2.29
C ALA A 159 4.69 4.35 1.88
N THR A 160 5.72 4.65 1.09
CA THR A 160 6.77 3.69 0.71
C THR A 160 7.56 3.22 1.93
N VAL A 161 8.03 4.15 2.77
CA VAL A 161 8.81 3.81 3.97
C VAL A 161 7.98 3.00 4.97
N ALA A 162 6.75 3.44 5.26
CA ALA A 162 5.85 2.73 6.17
C ALA A 162 5.51 1.32 5.64
N GLY A 163 5.25 1.19 4.34
CA GLY A 163 5.03 -0.12 3.71
C GLY A 163 6.24 -1.04 3.81
N ALA A 164 7.45 -0.52 3.63
CA ALA A 164 8.69 -1.29 3.78
C ALA A 164 8.93 -1.76 5.23
N VAL A 165 8.66 -0.89 6.21
CA VAL A 165 8.75 -1.25 7.63
C VAL A 165 7.73 -2.33 7.99
N VAL A 166 6.47 -2.18 7.57
CA VAL A 166 5.44 -3.20 7.80
C VAL A 166 5.83 -4.51 7.15
N PHE A 167 6.34 -4.48 5.91
CA PHE A 167 6.81 -5.67 5.21
C PHE A 167 7.91 -6.41 5.99
N ALA A 168 8.92 -5.70 6.49
CA ALA A 168 9.96 -6.31 7.32
C ALA A 168 9.40 -6.88 8.64
N LEU A 169 8.47 -6.18 9.28
CA LEU A 169 7.89 -6.60 10.55
C LEU A 169 6.98 -7.84 10.43
N ILE A 170 6.23 -8.00 9.34
CA ILE A 170 5.40 -9.21 9.16
C ILE A 170 6.25 -10.47 8.90
N HIS A 171 7.48 -10.31 8.40
CA HIS A 171 8.42 -11.39 8.13
C HIS A 171 9.31 -11.74 9.33
N LEU A 172 9.51 -10.79 10.26
CA LEU A 172 10.34 -10.95 11.45
C LEU A 172 10.09 -12.26 12.23
N PRO A 173 8.85 -12.71 12.50
CA PRO A 173 8.63 -13.96 13.24
C PRO A 173 9.16 -15.22 12.53
N ARG A 174 9.26 -15.19 11.19
CA ARG A 174 9.69 -16.33 10.37
C ARG A 174 11.17 -16.27 10.02
N TYR A 175 11.70 -15.09 9.73
CA TYR A 175 13.08 -14.92 9.24
C TYR A 175 14.06 -14.33 10.27
N GLY A 176 13.56 -13.81 11.38
CA GLY A 176 14.38 -13.27 12.46
C GLY A 176 15.01 -11.90 12.17
N LEU A 177 15.69 -11.34 13.17
CA LEU A 177 16.26 -9.98 13.10
C LEU A 177 17.33 -9.81 12.01
N GLY A 178 18.08 -10.87 11.70
CA GLY A 178 19.14 -10.84 10.69
C GLY A 178 18.64 -10.60 9.27
N ALA A 179 17.41 -11.03 8.96
CA ALA A 179 16.79 -10.82 7.66
C ALA A 179 16.14 -9.43 7.51
N MET A 180 15.84 -8.73 8.61
CA MET A 180 15.12 -7.45 8.57
C MET A 180 15.72 -6.39 7.62
N PRO A 181 17.05 -6.20 7.52
CA PRO A 181 17.61 -5.24 6.57
C PRO A 181 17.29 -5.59 5.12
N LEU A 182 17.34 -6.89 4.78
CA LEU A 182 16.99 -7.38 3.45
C LEU A 182 15.49 -7.22 3.20
N ASP A 183 14.64 -7.62 4.15
CA ASP A 183 13.18 -7.48 4.02
C ASP A 183 12.77 -6.01 3.88
N ALA A 184 13.41 -5.09 4.62
CA ALA A 184 13.17 -3.66 4.47
C ALA A 184 13.62 -3.15 3.09
N ALA A 185 14.77 -3.61 2.57
CA ALA A 185 15.26 -3.23 1.24
C ALA A 185 14.34 -3.75 0.12
N VAL A 186 13.91 -5.02 0.20
CA VAL A 186 12.86 -5.59 -0.67
C VAL A 186 11.59 -4.75 -0.56
N GLY A 187 11.21 -4.41 0.67
CA GLY A 187 10.04 -3.62 0.96
C GLY A 187 10.05 -2.24 0.29
N LEU A 188 11.20 -1.57 0.30
CA LEU A 188 11.45 -0.29 -0.38
C LEU A 188 11.45 -0.44 -1.90
N ALA A 189 12.06 -1.50 -2.45
CA ALA A 189 12.06 -1.76 -3.89
C ALA A 189 10.63 -1.94 -4.42
N LEU A 190 9.81 -2.73 -3.73
CA LEU A 190 8.39 -2.94 -4.07
C LEU A 190 7.56 -1.66 -3.89
N GLY A 191 7.81 -0.87 -2.83
CA GLY A 191 7.16 0.43 -2.64
C GLY A 191 7.53 1.45 -3.72
N GLY A 192 8.80 1.47 -4.15
CA GLY A 192 9.27 2.27 -5.28
C GLY A 192 8.60 1.84 -6.59
N LEU A 193 8.50 0.53 -6.84
CA LEU A 193 7.79 -0.01 -8.00
C LEU A 193 6.31 0.40 -8.01
N ARG A 194 5.65 0.40 -6.84
CA ARG A 194 4.28 0.89 -6.67
C ARG A 194 4.14 2.38 -6.98
N ALA A 195 5.08 3.21 -6.51
CA ALA A 195 5.11 4.64 -6.77
C ALA A 195 5.35 4.96 -8.26
N LEU A 196 6.24 4.22 -8.92
CA LEU A 196 6.56 4.39 -10.34
C LEU A 196 5.40 3.97 -11.25
N THR A 197 4.82 2.81 -11.00
CA THR A 197 3.84 2.20 -11.92
C THR A 197 2.40 2.60 -11.64
N GLY A 198 2.10 3.06 -10.42
CA GLY A 198 0.72 3.30 -10.02
C GLY A 198 -0.08 2.02 -9.71
N ARG A 199 0.54 0.83 -9.72
CA ARG A 199 -0.16 -0.47 -9.67
C ARG A 199 0.41 -1.43 -8.63
N VAL A 200 -0.47 -2.29 -8.09
CA VAL A 200 -0.08 -3.40 -7.18
C VAL A 200 0.44 -4.61 -7.95
N LEU A 201 -0.17 -4.93 -9.10
CA LEU A 201 0.21 -6.07 -9.94
C LEU A 201 1.73 -6.26 -10.15
N PRO A 202 2.51 -5.24 -10.56
CA PRO A 202 3.96 -5.41 -10.74
C PRO A 202 4.67 -5.78 -9.43
N CYS A 203 4.20 -5.28 -8.28
CA CYS A 203 4.75 -5.63 -6.97
C CYS A 203 4.46 -7.09 -6.63
N ALA A 204 3.21 -7.54 -6.85
CA ALA A 204 2.81 -8.93 -6.60
C ALA A 204 3.62 -9.92 -7.47
N VAL A 205 3.85 -9.59 -8.74
CA VAL A 205 4.71 -10.37 -9.63
C VAL A 205 6.14 -10.40 -9.14
N ALA A 206 6.73 -9.24 -8.80
CA ALA A 206 8.11 -9.17 -8.31
C ALA A 206 8.31 -9.98 -7.03
N HIS A 207 7.37 -9.86 -6.08
CA HIS A 207 7.38 -10.61 -4.83
C HIS A 207 7.24 -12.12 -5.08
N THR A 208 6.27 -12.54 -5.91
CA THR A 208 6.08 -13.95 -6.26
C THR A 208 7.34 -14.56 -6.88
N VAL A 209 8.01 -13.84 -7.80
CA VAL A 209 9.26 -14.29 -8.41
C VAL A 209 10.39 -14.41 -7.38
N ALA A 210 10.48 -13.46 -6.45
CA ALA A 210 11.47 -13.49 -5.38
C ALA A 210 11.28 -14.71 -4.48
N ASP A 211 10.04 -15.00 -4.07
CA ASP A 211 9.70 -16.19 -3.30
C ASP A 211 10.07 -17.45 -4.07
N TRP A 212 9.60 -17.59 -5.30
CA TRP A 212 9.86 -18.77 -6.12
C TRP A 212 11.36 -19.01 -6.32
N GLY A 213 12.16 -17.96 -6.50
CA GLY A 213 13.61 -18.12 -6.55
C GLY A 213 14.18 -18.59 -5.21
N ALA A 214 13.77 -17.99 -4.08
CA ALA A 214 14.22 -18.41 -2.75
C ALA A 214 13.89 -19.88 -2.40
N TRP A 215 12.97 -20.53 -3.13
CA TRP A 215 12.80 -21.98 -3.04
C TRP A 215 14.04 -22.76 -3.49
N PHE A 216 14.68 -22.31 -4.57
CA PHE A 216 15.80 -23.00 -5.21
C PHE A 216 17.15 -22.68 -4.56
N TRP A 217 17.29 -21.53 -3.90
CA TRP A 217 18.50 -21.08 -3.22
C TRP A 217 18.24 -20.91 -1.72
N ALA A 218 18.87 -21.74 -0.88
CA ALA A 218 18.68 -21.73 0.57
C ALA A 218 19.92 -22.23 1.32
#